data_AF-A0AAU3JRM9-F1
#
_entry.id   AF-A0AAU3JRM9-F1
#
_cell.length_a   1.000
_cell.length_b   1.000
_cell.length_c   1.000
_cell.angle_alpha   90.00
_cell.angle_beta   90.00
_cell.angle_gamma   90.00
#
_symmetry.space_group_name_H-M   'P 1'
#
loop_
_entity.id
_entity.type
_entity.pdbx_description
1 polymer ?
#
loop_
_entity_poly.entity_id
_entity_poly.type
_entity_poly.pdbx_seq_one_letter_code
_entity_poly.pdbx_strand_id
1 'polypeptide(L)' 'MARTQTITKYQVDHWKNALEQMLEEGNFRQGGRPLSPAGIAECKQEIAMLRGLNTLRVGQVVDLDTVQPIYEDPNDAGS' A
#
# COMPACT_ATOMS: atom_id res chain seq x y z
N MET A 1 -7.13 -21.27 -1.70
CA MET A 1 -6.63 -21.75 -0.39
C MET A 1 -6.18 -20.53 0.36
N ALA A 2 -6.71 -20.29 1.56
CA ALA A 2 -6.34 -19.13 2.35
C ALA A 2 -4.88 -19.24 2.81
N ARG A 3 -4.04 -18.26 2.49
CA ARG A 3 -2.67 -18.16 3.01
C ARG A 3 -2.70 -17.44 4.34
N THR A 4 -3.34 -18.10 5.30
CA THR A 4 -3.44 -17.60 6.67
C THR A 4 -2.05 -17.62 7.32
N GLN A 5 -1.60 -16.44 7.77
CA GLN A 5 -0.30 -16.26 8.38
C GLN A 5 -0.37 -15.35 9.60
N THR A 6 0.52 -15.60 10.56
CA THR A 6 0.72 -14.69 11.69
C THR A 6 1.58 -13.52 11.24
N ILE A 7 1.05 -12.31 11.40
CA ILE A 7 1.76 -11.09 11.04
C ILE A 7 2.94 -10.87 11.98
N THR A 8 4.12 -10.71 11.39
CA THR A 8 5.36 -10.43 12.12
C THR A 8 5.63 -8.94 12.20
N LYS A 9 6.45 -8.53 13.18
CA LYS A 9 6.94 -7.16 13.27
C LYS A 9 7.66 -6.73 11.99
N TYR A 10 8.49 -7.61 11.43
CA TYR A 10 9.21 -7.36 10.18
C TYR A 10 8.25 -7.01 9.03
N GLN A 11 7.13 -7.71 8.90
CA GLN A 11 6.15 -7.44 7.84
C GLN A 11 5.49 -6.07 7.99
N VAL A 12 5.06 -5.73 9.20
CA VAL A 12 4.46 -4.42 9.49
C VAL A 12 5.47 -3.30 9.21
N ASP A 13 6.71 -3.43 9.70
CA ASP A 13 7.76 -2.44 9.47
C ASP A 13 8.10 -2.31 7.98
N HIS A 14 8.14 -3.43 7.25
CA HIS A 14 8.37 -3.44 5.80
C HIS A 14 7.25 -2.73 5.03
N TRP A 15 5.98 -3.04 5.32
CA TRP A 15 4.85 -2.40 4.64
C TRP A 15 4.78 -0.90 4.94
N LYS A 16 5.07 -0.50 6.18
CA LYS A 16 5.14 0.89 6.57
C LYS A 16 6.24 1.64 5.80
N ASN A 17 7.46 1.10 5.77
CA ASN A 17 8.58 1.72 5.06
C ASN A 17 8.32 1.82 3.55
N ALA A 18 7.75 0.78 2.94
CA ALA A 18 7.40 0.79 1.52
C ALA A 18 6.33 1.85 1.22
N LEU A 19 5.31 1.97 2.07
CA LEU A 19 4.27 2.98 1.93
C LEU A 19 4.85 4.40 2.05
N GLU A 20 5.71 4.65 3.04
CA GLU A 20 6.38 5.94 3.23
C GLU A 20 7.23 6.31 2.00
N GLN A 21 8.03 5.37 1.48
CA GLN A 21 8.82 5.60 0.27
C GLN A 21 7.96 5.94 -0.95
N MET A 22 6.87 5.19 -1.19
CA MET A 22 5.99 5.46 -2.34
C MET A 22 5.26 6.81 -2.23
N LEU A 23 4.95 7.26 -1.00
CA LEU A 23 4.33 8.56 -0.76
C LEU A 23 5.35 9.71 -0.91
N GLU A 24 6.59 9.53 -0.44
CA GLU A 24 7.68 10.50 -0.63
C GLU A 24 8.07 10.63 -2.10
N GLU A 25 8.13 9.52 -2.83
CA GLU A 25 8.41 9.47 -4.26
C GLU A 25 7.25 9.97 -5.14
N GLY A 26 6.15 10.44 -4.53
CA GLY A 26 4.83 10.80 -5.09
C GLY A 26 4.78 11.73 -6.32
N ASN A 27 5.92 12.05 -6.92
CA ASN A 27 6.04 12.54 -8.27
C ASN A 27 5.79 11.49 -9.37
N PHE A 28 5.62 10.20 -9.04
CA PHE A 28 5.36 9.12 -10.01
C PHE A 28 6.31 9.23 -11.22
N ARG A 29 7.62 9.25 -10.97
CA ARG A 29 8.63 9.43 -12.03
C ARG A 29 9.51 8.20 -12.16
N GLN A 30 9.73 7.75 -13.40
CA GLN A 30 10.70 6.71 -13.72
C GLN A 30 11.79 7.32 -14.61
N GLY A 31 13.04 7.31 -14.14
CA GLY A 31 14.17 7.90 -14.87
C GLY A 31 14.04 9.41 -15.13
N GLY A 32 13.37 10.14 -14.23
CA GLY A 32 13.14 11.58 -14.36
C GLY A 32 11.95 11.98 -15.24
N ARG A 33 11.27 11.02 -15.88
CA ARG A 33 10.04 11.25 -16.67
C ARG A 33 8.81 10.89 -15.86
N PRO A 34 7.68 11.62 -16.00
CA PRO A 34 6.41 11.19 -15.43
C PRO A 34 6.05 9.79 -15.93
N LEU A 35 5.50 8.97 -15.04
CA LEU A 35 4.93 7.67 -15.37
C LEU A 35 3.77 7.85 -16.35
N SER A 36 3.57 6.85 -17.19
CA SER A 36 2.37 6.77 -18.02
C SER A 36 1.12 6.64 -17.15
N PRO A 37 -0.08 6.98 -17.64
CA PRO A 37 -1.33 6.84 -16.87
C PRO A 37 -1.53 5.44 -16.26
N ALA A 38 -1.14 4.39 -17.00
CA ALA A 38 -1.15 3.01 -16.49
C ALA A 38 -0.20 2.81 -15.30
N GLY A 39 1.04 3.33 -15.38
CA GLY A 39 2.00 3.24 -14.27
C GLY A 39 1.57 4.03 -13.04
N ILE A 40 0.90 5.18 -13.22
CA ILE A 40 0.30 5.93 -12.12
C ILE A 40 -0.82 5.10 -11.46
N ALA A 41 -1.66 4.43 -12.26
CA ALA A 41 -2.73 3.57 -11.73
C ALA A 41 -2.18 2.36 -10.95
N GLU A 42 -1.11 1.73 -11.45
CA GLU A 42 -0.40 0.64 -10.75
C GLU A 42 0.17 1.11 -9.42
N CYS A 43 0.88 2.25 -9.38
CA CYS A 43 1.41 2.79 -8.12
C CYS A 43 0.28 3.15 -7.13
N LYS A 44 -0.83 3.71 -7.61
CA LYS A 44 -1.99 3.99 -6.74
C LYS A 44 -2.61 2.72 -6.16
N GLN A 45 -2.70 1.66 -6.98
CA GLN A 45 -3.19 0.36 -6.52
C GLN A 45 -2.25 -0.27 -5.47
N GLU A 46 -0.94 -0.16 -5.68
CA GLU A 46 0.06 -0.65 -4.73
C GLU A 46 0.02 0.12 -3.40
N ILE A 47 -0.07 1.46 -3.44
CA ILE A 47 -0.28 2.29 -2.25
C ILE A 47 -1.55 1.87 -1.50
N ALA A 48 -2.66 1.63 -2.21
CA ALA A 48 -3.91 1.21 -1.60
C ALA A 48 -3.78 -0.16 -0.92
N MET A 49 -3.07 -1.10 -1.54
CA MET A 49 -2.79 -2.41 -0.95
C MET A 49 -1.91 -2.29 0.30
N LEU A 50 -0.83 -1.52 0.24
CA LEU A 50 0.07 -1.28 1.37
C LEU A 50 -0.66 -0.64 2.55
N ARG A 51 -1.62 0.26 2.30
CA ARG A 51 -2.48 0.83 3.35
C ARG A 51 -3.36 -0.20 4.03
N GLY A 52 -3.99 -1.07 3.23
CA GLY A 52 -4.76 -2.20 3.77
C GLY A 52 -3.90 -3.08 4.67
N LEU A 53 -2.69 -3.43 4.21
CA LEU A 53 -1.73 -4.22 4.97
C LEU A 53 -1.24 -3.52 6.25
N ASN A 54 -1.08 -2.19 6.22
CA ASN A 54 -0.64 -1.40 7.38
C ASN A 54 -1.72 -1.30 8.49
N THR A 55 -2.97 -1.70 8.23
CA THR A 55 -4.00 -1.82 9.28
C THR A 55 -3.81 -3.06 10.17
N LEU A 56 -3.02 -4.03 9.71
CA LEU A 56 -2.79 -5.28 10.41
C LEU A 56 -1.84 -5.11 11.59
N ARG A 57 -2.07 -5.88 12.65
CA ARG A 57 -1.24 -5.82 13.87
C ARG A 57 -0.31 -7.02 13.97
N VAL A 58 0.85 -6.81 14.60
CA VAL A 58 1.78 -7.91 14.94
C VAL A 58 1.05 -8.95 15.81
N GLY A 59 1.19 -10.23 15.46
CA GLY A 59 0.51 -11.34 16.11
C GLY A 59 -0.91 -11.61 15.59
N GLN A 60 -1.47 -10.75 14.74
CA GLN A 60 -2.75 -11.02 14.09
C GLN A 60 -2.58 -12.17 13.09
N VAL A 61 -3.54 -13.09 13.08
CA VAL A 61 -3.61 -14.17 12.11
C VAL A 61 -4.60 -13.76 11.02
N VAL A 62 -4.14 -13.61 9.78
CA VAL A 62 -4.96 -13.11 8.67
C VAL A 62 -4.58 -13.84 7.38
N ASP A 63 -5.56 -13.98 6.48
CA ASP A 63 -5.31 -14.39 5.10
C ASP A 63 -4.96 -13.16 4.27
N LEU A 64 -3.70 -13.05 3.82
CA LEU A 64 -3.23 -11.88 3.07
C LEU A 64 -3.99 -11.68 1.76
N ASP A 65 -4.48 -12.76 1.14
CA ASP A 65 -5.25 -12.70 -0.10
C ASP A 65 -6.64 -12.05 0.08
N THR A 66 -7.07 -11.85 1.34
CA THR A 66 -8.35 -11.21 1.68
C THR A 66 -8.22 -9.78 2.16
N VAL A 67 -6.99 -9.27 2.29
CA VAL A 67 -6.76 -7.90 2.74
C VAL A 67 -7.27 -6.95 1.66
N GLN A 68 -8.26 -6.15 2.03
CA GLN A 68 -8.85 -5.19 1.10
C GLN A 68 -7.94 -3.96 0.96
N PRO A 69 -7.69 -3.48 -0.26
CA PRO A 69 -6.97 -2.24 -0.49
C PRO A 69 -7.79 -1.06 0.07
N ILE A 70 -7.09 -0.06 0.62
CA ILE A 70 -7.68 1.18 1.12
C ILE A 70 -7.28 2.31 0.18
N TYR A 71 -8.21 2.73 -0.65
CA TYR A 71 -8.06 3.92 -1.48
C TYR A 71 -8.38 5.16 -0.62
N GLU A 72 -7.46 6.12 -0.55
CA GLU A 72 -7.89 7.46 -0.15
C GLU A 72 -8.45 8.15 -1.38
N ASP A 73 -9.64 8.71 -1.23
CA ASP A 73 -10.18 9.60 -2.24
C ASP A 73 -9.42 10.93 -2.16
N PRO A 74 -8.83 11.42 -3.26
CA PRO A 74 -8.24 12.75 -3.29
C PRO A 74 -9.28 13.87 -3.07
N ASN A 75 -10.59 13.56 -3.10
CA ASN A 75 -11.66 14.53 -2.82
C ASN A 75 -12.06 14.65 -1.34
N ASP A 76 -11.46 13.91 -0.40
CA ASP A 76 -11.75 14.09 1.03
C ASP A 76 -10.91 15.22 1.68
N ALA A 77 -10.38 16.13 0.86
CA ALA A 77 -9.86 17.42 1.30
C ALA A 77 -10.98 18.48 1.26
N GLY A 78 -11.96 18.34 2.16
CA GLY A 78 -12.85 19.42 2.60
C GLY A 78 -13.93 19.85 1.59
N SER A 79 -15.13 19.31 1.78
CA SER A 79 -16.35 19.98 1.34
C SER A 79 -16.74 21.12 2.30
#